data_AF-A0A0R2LHQ7-F1
#
_entry.id   AF-A0A0R2LHQ7-F1
#
_cell.length_a   1.000
_cell.length_b   1.000
_cell.length_c   1.000
_cell.angle_alpha   90.00
_cell.angle_beta   90.00
_cell.angle_gamma   90.00
#
_symmetry.space_group_name_H-M   'P 1'
#
loop_
_entity.id
_entity.type
_entity.pdbx_description
1 polymer ?
#
loop_
_entity_poly.entity_id
_entity_poly.type
_entity_poly.pdbx_seq_one_letter_code
_entity_poly.pdbx_strand_id
1 'polypeptide(L)' 'MSKEWKKTGIKVKTTTPEGDFRDRTFNNLAEDATSEKIVAFAELVAQLTGEPHVETAMTVSSIVAEESSEEE' A
#
# COMPACT_ATOMS: atom_id res chain seq x y z
N MET A 1 -2.48 4.58 -26.61
CA MET A 1 -2.04 4.98 -25.26
C MET A 1 -1.78 3.69 -24.51
N SER A 2 -0.53 3.28 -24.35
CA SER A 2 -0.17 2.09 -23.56
C SER A 2 -0.63 2.30 -22.13
N LYS A 3 -1.40 1.37 -21.58
CA LYS A 3 -1.92 1.46 -20.22
C LYS A 3 -0.87 0.90 -19.28
N GLU A 4 -0.15 1.76 -18.59
CA GLU A 4 0.82 1.35 -17.57
C GLU A 4 0.09 0.95 -16.30
N TRP A 5 0.09 -0.33 -15.97
CA TRP A 5 -0.45 -0.78 -14.69
C TRP A 5 0.63 -0.68 -13.62
N LYS A 6 0.48 0.30 -12.71
CA LYS A 6 1.35 0.44 -11.54
C LYS A 6 0.83 -0.40 -10.39
N LYS A 7 1.59 -1.43 -9.99
CA LYS A 7 1.32 -2.14 -8.73
C LYS A 7 1.76 -1.28 -7.57
N THR A 8 0.81 -0.56 -6.97
CA THR A 8 1.00 0.23 -5.76
C THR A 8 0.61 -0.59 -4.53
N GLY A 9 1.33 -0.34 -3.44
CA GLY A 9 1.10 -0.90 -2.12
C GLY A 9 1.38 0.14 -1.05
N ILE A 10 1.04 -0.17 0.19
CA ILE A 10 1.39 0.62 1.37
C ILE A 10 2.02 -0.27 2.41
N LYS A 11 2.95 0.31 3.14
CA LYS A 11 3.49 -0.24 4.37
C LYS A 11 2.95 0.59 5.52
N VAL A 12 2.26 -0.04 6.44
CA VAL A 12 1.79 0.54 7.70
C VAL A 12 2.66 0.03 8.82
N LYS A 13 3.27 0.94 9.57
CA LYS A 13 4.09 0.64 10.74
C LYS A 13 3.28 0.95 11.99
N THR A 14 3.19 -0.03 12.89
CA THR A 14 2.57 0.11 14.21
C THR A 14 3.57 -0.29 15.30
N THR A 15 3.25 0.06 16.55
CA THR A 15 4.02 -0.37 17.73
C THR A 15 3.26 -1.41 18.52
N THR A 16 3.90 -2.51 18.91
CA THR A 16 3.30 -3.53 19.77
C THR A 16 3.23 -3.05 21.23
N PRO A 17 2.43 -3.70 22.09
CA PRO A 17 2.41 -3.39 23.52
C PRO A 17 3.77 -3.55 24.21
N GLU A 18 4.66 -4.40 23.69
CA GLU A 18 6.03 -4.57 24.20
C GLU A 18 7.00 -3.47 23.74
N GLY A 19 6.57 -2.58 22.85
CA GLY A 19 7.39 -1.50 22.30
C GLY A 19 8.14 -1.86 21.00
N ASP A 20 7.88 -3.04 20.43
CA ASP A 20 8.46 -3.45 19.16
C ASP A 20 7.72 -2.82 17.97
N PHE A 21 8.41 -2.68 16.84
CA PHE A 21 7.77 -2.19 15.61
C PHE A 21 7.30 -3.34 14.74
N ARG A 22 6.11 -3.17 14.16
CA ARG A 22 5.53 -4.14 13.23
C ARG A 22 5.14 -3.49 11.91
N ASP A 23 5.82 -3.92 10.86
CA ASP A 23 5.51 -3.54 9.49
C ASP A 23 4.42 -4.46 8.91
N ARG A 24 3.37 -3.88 8.34
CA ARG A 24 2.32 -4.57 7.58
C ARG A 24 2.26 -4.01 6.18
N THR A 25 2.49 -4.87 5.19
CA THR A 25 2.44 -4.49 3.77
C THR A 25 1.10 -4.90 3.16
N PHE A 26 0.44 -3.97 2.49
CA PHE A 26 -0.80 -4.17 1.74
C PHE A 26 -0.53 -3.84 0.27
N ASN A 27 -0.79 -4.80 -0.61
CA ASN A 27 -0.53 -4.68 -2.06
C ASN A 27 -1.83 -4.47 -2.83
N ASN A 28 -1.70 -4.09 -4.12
CA ASN A 28 -2.81 -3.89 -5.06
C ASN A 28 -3.76 -2.76 -4.64
N LEU A 29 -3.21 -1.64 -4.20
CA LEU A 29 -4.00 -0.43 -4.01
C LEU A 29 -4.55 0.07 -5.35
N ALA A 30 -5.69 0.75 -5.28
CA ALA A 30 -6.17 1.50 -6.43
C ALA A 30 -5.14 2.55 -6.83
N GLU A 31 -4.95 2.75 -8.13
CA GLU A 31 -3.94 3.68 -8.67
C GLU A 31 -4.22 5.14 -8.22
N ASP A 32 -5.48 5.48 -8.03
CA ASP A 32 -5.98 6.79 -7.62
C ASP A 32 -6.19 6.91 -6.10
N ALA A 33 -5.60 5.99 -5.31
CA ALA A 33 -5.67 6.06 -3.86
C ALA A 33 -5.00 7.34 -3.33
N THR A 34 -5.83 8.29 -2.90
CA THR A 34 -5.38 9.55 -2.28
C THR A 34 -4.68 9.30 -0.95
N SER A 35 -3.75 10.18 -0.58
CA SER A 35 -3.05 10.12 0.71
C SER A 35 -4.00 10.10 1.91
N GLU A 36 -5.12 10.83 1.88
CA GLU A 36 -6.14 10.80 2.95
C GLU A 36 -6.72 9.40 3.17
N LYS A 37 -7.14 8.71 2.10
CA LYS A 37 -7.64 7.33 2.17
C LYS A 37 -6.59 6.36 2.72
N ILE A 38 -5.32 6.58 2.38
CA ILE A 38 -4.21 5.76 2.86
C ILE A 38 -3.98 5.97 4.37
N VAL A 39 -4.05 7.21 4.84
CA VAL A 39 -3.94 7.53 6.28
C VAL A 39 -5.14 6.95 7.03
N ALA A 40 -6.37 7.17 6.55
CA ALA A 40 -7.57 6.59 7.16
C ALA A 40 -7.52 5.07 7.24
N PHE A 41 -6.97 4.40 6.21
CA PHE A 41 -6.75 2.96 6.25
C PHE A 41 -5.73 2.54 7.33
N ALA A 42 -4.63 3.29 7.48
CA ALA A 42 -3.64 3.02 8.52
C ALA A 42 -4.22 3.17 9.94
N GLU A 43 -5.09 4.16 10.15
CA GLU A 43 -5.83 4.32 11.41
C GLU A 43 -6.78 3.14 11.67
N LEU A 44 -7.48 2.65 10.65
CA LEU A 44 -8.31 1.46 10.76
C LEU A 44 -7.49 0.22 11.14
N VAL A 45 -6.30 0.04 10.54
CA VAL A 45 -5.39 -1.04 10.91
C VAL A 45 -5.03 -0.93 12.39
N ALA A 46 -4.66 0.25 12.87
CA ALA A 46 -4.33 0.47 14.27
C ALA A 46 -5.49 0.15 15.22
N GLN A 47 -6.71 0.56 14.88
CA GLN A 47 -7.91 0.25 15.67
C GLN A 47 -8.20 -1.25 15.71
N LEU A 48 -8.07 -1.95 14.59
CA LEU A 48 -8.34 -3.38 14.48
C LEU A 48 -7.28 -4.23 15.19
N THR A 49 -6.03 -3.77 15.23
CA THR A 49 -4.94 -4.51 15.88
C THR A 49 -4.75 -4.11 17.34
N GLY A 50 -5.33 -3.00 17.79
CA GLY A 50 -5.05 -2.41 19.09
C GLY A 50 -3.60 -1.91 19.24
N GLU A 51 -2.90 -1.74 18.12
CA GLU A 51 -1.51 -1.30 18.07
C GLU A 51 -1.47 0.12 17.52
N PRO A 52 -0.89 1.11 18.23
CA PRO A 52 -0.85 2.49 17.75
C PRO A 52 -0.11 2.60 16.41
N HIS A 53 -0.68 3.41 15.52
CA HIS A 53 -0.05 3.80 14.25
C HIS A 53 1.18 4.68 14.48
N VAL A 54 2.24 4.42 13.72
CA VAL A 54 3.50 5.18 13.78
C VAL A 54 3.76 5.90 12.47
N GLU A 55 3.72 5.17 11.36
CA GLU A 55 4.11 5.67 10.05
C GLU A 55 3.40 4.91 8.93
N THR A 56 3.14 5.57 7.80
CA THR A 56 2.66 4.93 6.58
C THR A 56 3.52 5.37 5.40
N ALA A 57 3.98 4.42 4.60
CA ALA A 57 4.75 4.67 3.39
C ALA A 57 4.10 3.99 2.17
N MET A 58 4.01 4.69 1.04
CA MET A 58 3.63 4.07 -0.23
C MET A 58 4.81 3.31 -0.82
N THR A 59 4.52 2.14 -1.38
CA THR A 59 5.49 1.29 -2.08
C THR A 59 5.02 1.05 -3.51
N VAL A 60 5.88 1.22 -4.50
CA VAL A 60 5.59 0.86 -5.89
C VAL A 60 6.40 -0.40 -6.21
N SER A 61 5.73 -1.50 -6.48
CA SER A 61 6.38 -2.81 -6.64
C SER A 61 6.67 -3.20 -8.08
N SER A 62 5.88 -2.73 -9.07
CA SER A 62 6.15 -2.98 -10.50
C SER A 62 5.36 -2.02 -11.40
N ILE A 63 5.96 -1.64 -12.54
CA ILE A 63 5.27 -1.02 -13.68
C ILE A 63 5.16 -2.11 -14.74
N VAL A 64 3.94 -2.53 -15.08
CA VAL A 64 3.72 -3.45 -16.20
C VAL A 64 3.30 -2.61 -17.40
N ALA A 65 4.18 -2.51 -18.40
CA ALA A 65 3.82 -2.00 -19.71
C ALA A 65 3.07 -3.11 -20.45
N GLU A 66 1.85 -2.83 -20.88
CA GLU A 66 1.09 -3.70 -21.77
C GLU A 66 1.77 -3.66 -23.16
N GLU A 67 2.63 -4.64 -23.46
CA GLU A 67 3.09 -4.84 -24.83
C GLU A 67 1.95 -5.53 -25.61
N SER A 68 1.35 -4.77 -26.54
CA SER A 68 0.44 -5.30 -27.55
C SER A 68 1.11 -6.45 -28.27
N SER A 69 0.75 -7.68 -27.93
CA SER A 69 1.12 -8.85 -28.72
C SER A 69 0.19 -8.89 -29.92
N GLU A 70 0.59 -8.23 -31.01
CA GLU A 70 0.09 -8.54 -32.35
C GLU A 70 0.67 -9.91 -32.73
N GLU A 71 -0.10 -10.98 -32.47
CA GLU A 71 0.09 -12.26 -33.15
C GLU A 71 -0.44 -12.10 -34.59
N GLU A 72 0.49 -12.15 -35.55
CA GLU A 72 0.23 -12.23 -37.01
C GLU A 72 -0.02 -13.69 -37.43
#